data_AF-A0A2V7Q3W0-F1
#
_entry.id   AF-A0A2V7Q3W0-F1
#
_cell.length_a   1.000
_cell.length_b   1.000
_cell.length_c   1.000
_cell.angle_alpha   90.00
_cell.angle_beta   90.00
_cell.angle_gamma   90.00
#
_symmetry.space_group_name_H-M   'P 1'
#
loop_
_entity.id
_entity.type
_entity.pdbx_description
1 polymer ?
#
loop_
_entity_poly.entity_id
_entity_poly.type
_entity_poly.pdbx_seq_one_letter_code
_entity_poly.pdbx_strand_id
1 'polypeptide(L)'
;ASAVLGNSSSGLAEAPAVGVPAVNVGDRQRGRLRGTGVSDVPAESQPIAAALRQAITLSETKQTAWIQAPYPPGPAAPRIVEAIASWQPALPPRKRFHEVP
;
A
#
# COMPACT_ATOMS: atom_id res chain seq x y z
N ALA A 1 -9.60 10.96 -7.14
CA ALA A 1 -10.07 11.43 -5.82
C ALA A 1 -9.01 12.36 -5.23
N SER A 2 -9.38 13.34 -4.40
CA SER A 2 -8.41 14.25 -3.77
C SER A 2 -7.73 13.65 -2.53
N ALA A 3 -8.38 12.72 -1.85
CA ALA A 3 -7.81 11.96 -0.74
C ALA A 3 -8.64 10.68 -0.52
N VAL A 4 -8.06 9.69 0.16
CA VAL A 4 -8.79 8.54 0.72
C VAL A 4 -8.82 8.67 2.23
N LEU A 5 -10.00 8.65 2.85
CA LEU A 5 -10.17 8.69 4.31
C LEU A 5 -10.83 7.41 4.79
N GLY A 6 -10.34 6.86 5.89
CA GLY A 6 -10.98 5.75 6.59
C GLY A 6 -9.94 4.82 7.16
N ASN A 7 -10.18 3.52 7.11
CA ASN A 7 -9.23 2.52 7.58
C ASN A 7 -9.19 1.29 6.67
N SER A 8 -9.54 1.48 5.39
CA SER A 8 -9.49 0.44 4.37
C SER A 8 -8.05 0.07 4.04
N SER A 9 -7.83 -1.19 3.65
CA SER A 9 -6.54 -1.64 3.12
C SER A 9 -6.13 -0.88 1.85
N SER A 10 -7.11 -0.46 1.05
CA SER A 10 -6.86 0.31 -0.16
C SER A 10 -6.16 1.64 0.15
N GLY A 11 -6.38 2.22 1.33
CA GLY A 11 -5.70 3.44 1.77
C GLY A 11 -4.19 3.28 1.95
N LEU A 12 -3.70 2.07 2.23
CA LEU A 12 -2.28 1.82 2.49
C LEU A 12 -1.47 1.49 1.23
N ALA A 13 -2.12 0.91 0.22
CA ALA A 13 -1.44 0.34 -0.94
C ALA A 13 -1.95 0.89 -2.27
N GLU A 14 -3.27 0.85 -2.48
CA GLU A 14 -3.89 1.23 -3.75
C GLU A 14 -3.91 2.75 -3.93
N ALA A 15 -4.25 3.51 -2.89
CA ALA A 15 -4.26 4.97 -2.95
C ALA A 15 -2.85 5.52 -3.26
N PRO A 16 -1.77 5.08 -2.57
CA PRO A 16 -0.42 5.45 -2.97
C PRO A 16 -0.02 4.96 -4.37
N ALA A 17 -0.50 3.80 -4.84
CA ALA A 17 -0.20 3.31 -6.18
C ALA A 17 -0.75 4.22 -7.30
N VAL A 18 -1.83 4.95 -7.04
CA VAL A 18 -2.40 5.94 -7.97
C VAL A 18 -2.03 7.39 -7.61
N GLY A 19 -1.05 7.59 -6.73
CA GLY A 19 -0.57 8.91 -6.34
C GLY A 19 -1.57 9.74 -5.54
N VAL A 20 -2.52 9.09 -4.84
CA VAL A 20 -3.54 9.75 -4.01
C VAL A 20 -3.14 9.65 -2.55
N PRO A 21 -3.07 10.77 -1.79
CA PRO A 21 -2.79 10.73 -0.36
C PRO A 21 -3.93 10.08 0.41
N ALA A 22 -3.60 9.43 1.52
CA ALA A 22 -4.57 8.73 2.35
C ALA A 22 -4.45 9.12 3.83
N VAL A 23 -5.58 9.17 4.52
CA VAL A 23 -5.68 9.35 5.97
C VAL A 23 -6.21 8.04 6.55
N ASN A 24 -5.35 7.32 7.26
CA ASN A 24 -5.68 6.06 7.93
C ASN A 24 -6.08 6.35 9.38
N VAL A 25 -7.29 5.92 9.76
CA VAL A 25 -7.92 6.24 11.05
C VAL A 25 -7.90 5.04 11.99
N GLY A 26 -7.28 5.23 13.15
CA GLY A 26 -7.17 4.22 14.21
C GLY A 26 -6.29 3.03 13.84
N ASP A 27 -6.41 1.95 14.63
CA ASP A 27 -5.41 0.88 14.64
C ASP A 27 -5.70 -0.32 13.73
N ARG A 28 -6.78 -0.29 12.93
CA ARG A 28 -7.18 -1.43 12.08
C ARG A 28 -6.05 -1.92 11.16
N GLN A 29 -5.21 -1.00 10.69
CA GLN A 29 -4.13 -1.30 9.73
C GLN A 29 -2.74 -1.38 10.39
N ARG A 30 -2.67 -1.43 11.73
CA ARG A 30 -1.41 -1.49 12.48
C ARG A 30 -0.57 -2.70 12.05
N GLY A 31 0.72 -2.47 11.84
CA GLY A 31 1.68 -3.52 11.42
C GLY A 31 1.70 -3.82 9.91
N ARG A 32 0.82 -3.20 9.11
CA ARG A 32 0.88 -3.37 7.65
C ARG A 32 1.92 -2.45 7.02
N LEU A 33 2.53 -2.95 5.94
CA LEU A 33 3.30 -2.12 5.01
C LEU A 33 2.38 -1.04 4.42
N ARG A 34 2.92 0.17 4.26
CA ARG A 34 2.19 1.33 3.78
C ARG A 34 3.04 2.11 2.80
N GLY A 35 2.39 2.62 1.76
CA GLY A 35 3.01 3.54 0.82
C GLY A 35 3.34 4.87 1.49
N THR A 36 4.14 5.68 0.81
CA THR A 36 4.33 7.08 1.21
C THR A 36 3.02 7.85 1.03
N GLY A 37 2.87 9.00 1.69
CA GLY A 37 1.64 9.81 1.58
C GLY A 37 0.43 9.28 2.36
N VAL A 38 0.64 8.29 3.25
CA VAL A 38 -0.36 7.81 4.20
C VAL A 38 -0.12 8.47 5.56
N SER A 39 -1.14 9.16 6.08
CA SER A 39 -1.13 9.79 7.41
C SER A 39 -1.97 8.98 8.39
N ASP A 40 -1.32 8.44 9.43
CA ASP A 40 -2.00 7.74 10.52
C ASP A 40 -2.53 8.75 11.55
N VAL A 41 -3.81 8.64 11.92
CA VAL A 41 -4.45 9.52 12.92
C VAL A 41 -5.30 8.70 13.90
N PRO A 42 -5.44 9.13 15.16
CA PRO A 42 -6.42 8.54 16.08
C PRO A 42 -7.85 8.75 15.56
N ALA A 43 -8.79 7.96 16.06
CA ALA A 43 -10.21 8.07 15.74
C ALA A 43 -10.90 9.28 16.42
N GLU A 44 -10.30 10.46 16.26
CA GLU A 44 -10.69 11.71 16.89
C GLU A 44 -10.95 12.78 15.83
N SER A 45 -12.01 13.56 16.02
CA SER A 45 -12.50 14.52 15.01
C SER A 45 -11.45 15.53 14.58
N GLN A 46 -10.71 16.13 15.52
CA GLN A 46 -9.73 17.18 15.22
C GLN A 46 -8.52 16.66 14.43
N PRO A 47 -7.83 15.58 14.86
CA PRO A 47 -6.77 14.97 14.07
C PRO A 47 -7.22 14.54 12.66
N ILE A 48 -8.40 13.91 12.55
CA ILE A 48 -8.96 13.49 11.25
C ILE A 48 -9.14 14.70 10.33
N ALA A 49 -9.78 15.76 10.84
CA ALA A 49 -10.07 16.95 10.05
C ALA A 49 -8.79 17.68 9.60
N ALA A 50 -7.78 17.75 10.46
CA ALA A 50 -6.48 18.36 10.14
C ALA A 50 -5.74 17.59 9.05
N ALA A 51 -5.62 16.27 9.18
CA ALA A 51 -4.95 15.42 8.20
C ALA A 51 -5.69 15.39 6.85
N LEU A 52 -7.03 15.37 6.88
CA LEU A 52 -7.82 15.39 5.66
C LEU A 52 -7.62 16.70 4.88
N ARG A 53 -7.61 17.85 5.55
CA ARG A 53 -7.34 19.14 4.90
C ARG A 53 -5.98 19.14 4.23
N GLN A 54 -4.94 18.68 4.92
CA GLN A 54 -3.59 18.59 4.35
C GLN A 54 -3.54 17.66 3.12
N ALA A 55 -4.18 16.49 3.20
CA ALA A 55 -4.24 15.55 2.08
C ALA A 55 -4.93 16.15 0.85
N ILE A 56 -6.04 16.88 1.05
CA ILE A 56 -6.74 17.59 -0.03
C ILE A 56 -5.84 18.67 -0.65
N THR A 57 -5.18 19.50 0.18
CA THR A 57 -4.27 20.54 -0.30
C THR A 57 -3.10 19.97 -1.11
N LEU A 58 -2.53 18.82 -0.71
CA LEU A 58 -1.48 18.16 -1.49
C LEU A 58 -1.96 17.79 -2.90
N SER A 59 -3.16 17.24 -3.02
CA SER A 59 -3.74 16.88 -4.31
C SER A 59 -4.10 18.10 -5.16
N GLU A 60 -4.69 19.13 -4.57
CA GLU A 60 -5.05 20.38 -5.26
C GLU A 60 -3.83 21.13 -5.79
N THR A 61 -2.76 21.16 -5.00
CA THR A 61 -1.49 21.78 -5.38
C THR A 61 -0.59 20.86 -6.23
N LYS A 62 -1.06 19.65 -6.57
CA LYS A 62 -0.34 18.65 -7.37
C LYS A 62 1.01 18.22 -6.77
N GLN A 63 1.14 18.29 -5.45
CA GLN A 63 2.35 17.91 -4.71
C GLN A 63 2.30 16.43 -4.29
N THR A 64 1.97 15.53 -5.22
CA THR A 64 1.79 14.09 -4.95
C THR A 64 2.77 13.19 -5.68
N ALA A 65 3.73 13.74 -6.43
CA ALA A 65 4.68 12.96 -7.25
C ALA A 65 5.59 12.02 -6.45
N TRP A 66 5.77 12.27 -5.15
CA TRP A 66 6.58 11.46 -4.23
C TRP A 66 5.79 10.31 -3.58
N ILE A 67 4.48 10.25 -3.81
CA ILE A 67 3.59 9.22 -3.27
C ILE A 67 3.80 7.93 -4.06
N GLN A 68 4.15 6.84 -3.37
CA GLN A 68 4.48 5.56 -3.95
C GLN A 68 3.89 4.40 -3.13
N ALA A 69 3.46 3.35 -3.83
CA ALA A 69 3.00 2.11 -3.22
C ALA A 69 4.10 1.42 -2.39
N PRO A 70 3.73 0.64 -1.35
CA PRO A 70 4.69 -0.13 -0.57
C PRO A 70 5.22 -1.36 -1.32
N TYR A 71 4.53 -1.77 -2.40
CA TYR A 71 4.87 -2.96 -3.16
C TYR A 71 5.61 -2.57 -4.45
N PRO A 72 6.58 -3.38 -4.89
CA PRO A 72 7.26 -3.15 -6.16
C PRO A 72 6.24 -3.10 -7.31
N PRO A 73 6.40 -2.17 -8.26
CA PRO A 73 5.55 -2.13 -9.44
C PRO A 73 5.81 -3.35 -10.33
N GLY A 74 4.82 -3.65 -11.18
CA GLY A 74 4.95 -4.63 -12.24
C GLY A 74 3.78 -5.60 -12.35
N PRO A 75 3.75 -6.40 -13.44
CA PRO A 75 2.62 -7.26 -13.73
C PRO A 75 2.68 -8.53 -12.88
N ALA A 76 2.04 -8.51 -11.71
CA ALA A 76 2.01 -9.64 -10.79
C ALA A 76 1.44 -10.91 -11.45
N ALA A 77 0.34 -10.80 -12.20
CA ALA A 77 -0.31 -11.94 -12.82
C ALA A 77 0.58 -12.68 -13.85
N PRO A 78 1.17 -12.02 -14.87
CA PRO A 78 2.15 -12.65 -15.75
C PRO A 78 3.32 -13.31 -15.02
N ARG A 79 3.89 -12.66 -14.00
CA ARG A 79 4.99 -13.25 -13.19
C ARG A 79 4.55 -14.51 -12.46
N ILE A 80 3.34 -14.53 -11.89
CA ILE A 80 2.77 -15.69 -11.21
C ILE A 80 2.54 -16.83 -12.22
N VAL A 81 1.97 -16.53 -13.39
CA VAL A 81 1.73 -17.51 -14.45
C VAL A 81 3.04 -18.13 -14.92
N GLU A 82 4.06 -17.31 -15.18
CA GLU A 82 5.39 -17.77 -15.58
C GLU A 82 6.04 -18.65 -14.49
N ALA A 83 5.96 -18.23 -13.22
CA ALA A 83 6.49 -19.00 -12.11
C ALA A 83 5.83 -20.38 -11.98
N ILE A 84 4.51 -20.46 -12.17
CA ILE A 84 3.77 -21.73 -12.14
C ILE A 84 4.13 -22.59 -13.37
N ALA A 85 4.15 -22.00 -14.56
CA ALA A 85 4.39 -22.72 -15.82
C ALA A 85 5.83 -23.25 -15.94
N SER A 86 6.81 -22.53 -15.39
CA SER A 86 8.22 -22.92 -15.39
C SER A 86 8.60 -23.85 -14.24
N TRP A 87 7.68 -24.10 -13.30
CA TRP A 87 7.98 -24.89 -12.10
C TRP A 87 8.19 -26.37 -12.44
N GLN A 88 9.42 -26.85 -12.23
CA GLN A 88 9.83 -28.24 -12.44
C GLN A 88 10.24 -28.87 -11.09
N PRO A 89 9.28 -29.29 -10.25
CA PRO A 89 9.59 -29.90 -8.97
C PRO A 89 10.19 -31.31 -9.15
N ALA A 90 11.08 -31.70 -8.24
CA ALA A 90 11.47 -33.11 -8.12
C ALA A 90 10.24 -33.96 -7.75
N LEU A 91 10.18 -35.20 -8.24
CA LEU A 91 9.12 -36.14 -7.92
C LEU A 91 9.71 -37.35 -7.15
N PRO A 92 9.31 -37.59 -5.88
CA PRO A 92 8.34 -36.81 -5.10
C PRO A 92 8.90 -35.44 -4.66
N PRO A 93 8.03 -34.44 -4.41
CA PRO A 93 8.45 -33.11 -3.99
C PRO A 93 9.23 -33.18 -2.66
N ARG A 94 10.43 -32.62 -2.65
CA ARG A 94 11.28 -32.49 -1.46
C ARG A 94 11.32 -31.05 -0.99
N LYS A 95 11.11 -30.83 0.31
CA LYS A 95 11.24 -29.53 0.97
C LYS A 95 12.70 -29.05 0.85
N ARG A 96 12.90 -27.84 0.32
CA ARG A 96 14.19 -27.15 0.33
C ARG A 96 14.04 -25.90 1.18
N PHE A 97 14.88 -25.76 2.19
CA PHE A 97 14.97 -24.54 2.96
C PHE A 97 16.03 -23.66 2.31
N HIS A 98 15.61 -22.47 1.88
CA HIS A 98 16.53 -21.44 1.44
C HIS A 98 16.84 -20.59 2.68
N GLU A 99 18.10 -20.59 3.11
CA GLU A 99 18.52 -19.68 4.16
C GLU A 99 18.50 -18.25 3.62
N VAL A 100 17.91 -17.35 4.41
CA VAL A 100 17.97 -15.91 4.13
C VAL A 100 19.22 -15.41 4.86
N PRO A 101 20.15 -14.72 4.17
CA PRO A 101 21.32 -14.12 4.82
C PRO A 101 20.94 -13.09 5.88
#